data_AF-A0A8B7ZUL0-F1
#
_entry.id   AF-A0A8B7ZUL0-F1
#
_cell.length_a   1.000
_cell.length_b   1.000
_cell.length_c   1.000
_cell.angle_alpha   90.00
_cell.angle_beta   90.00
_cell.angle_gamma   90.00
#
_symmetry.space_group_name_H-M   'P 1'
#
loop_
_entity.id
_entity.type
_entity.pdbx_description
1 polymer ?
#
loop_
_entity_poly.entity_id
_entity_poly.type
_entity_poly.pdbx_seq_one_letter_code
_entity_poly.pdbx_strand_id
1 'polypeptide(L)'
;MARQEEEVLKVAPYLQRLLRHWLAVCLVLLTTCTTAIVISYSYSSAIPALDSSRKAAVSPYAPSVDPRNDDVSEDLQPDGQNLSQRFPQSVGEMNSGRDGDPDNRFMQEQALVQLRRKKTMRDACRRQPLIKQEERYAARFFILKKSKILYCALPKTGTTNWKRVFMVLEGFRPNVENVSFLDANVNNGFKEVPHSSLLRQILNLNTYTRFVQVRHPFARLISAYRNKISGEATRSGQDPKFTDISLHIVRKYRRGAEGEDFNPETLRVTWDEWIQYLTDPTELSRFDPHWREMYKLCLPCRVNYDVVGKLETVESDSKFLLNYLDLKQLRFPTSRPLFHHGIDREDKELLEHYFGNMSTRNLQRLYNIYKLDFELFGYKTKPVL
;
A
#
# COMPACT_ATOMS: atom_id res chain seq x y z
N MET A 1 -58.81 5.35 17.41
CA MET A 1 -58.02 6.16 18.35
C MET A 1 -57.70 5.42 19.64
N ALA A 2 -58.66 4.77 20.32
CA ALA A 2 -58.41 4.06 21.59
C ALA A 2 -57.34 2.94 21.55
N ARG A 3 -57.13 2.25 20.43
CA ARG A 3 -56.08 1.21 20.29
C ARG A 3 -54.65 1.74 20.15
N GLN A 4 -54.46 3.00 19.72
CA GLN A 4 -53.13 3.59 19.61
C GLN A 4 -52.62 4.15 20.94
N GLU A 5 -53.51 4.63 21.82
CA GLU A 5 -53.13 5.14 23.14
C GLU A 5 -52.66 4.02 24.09
N GLU A 6 -53.24 2.81 23.97
CA GLU A 6 -52.89 1.66 24.81
C GLU A 6 -51.49 1.08 24.50
N GLU A 7 -51.03 1.19 23.25
CA GLU A 7 -49.68 0.79 22.83
C GLU A 7 -48.61 1.77 23.32
N VAL A 8 -48.89 3.08 23.30
CA VAL A 8 -47.95 4.12 23.77
C VAL A 8 -47.70 4.02 25.27
N LEU A 9 -48.73 3.68 26.06
CA LEU A 9 -48.62 3.47 27.50
C LEU A 9 -47.75 2.25 27.89
N LYS A 10 -47.64 1.25 27.01
CA LYS A 10 -46.80 0.05 27.24
C LYS A 10 -45.31 0.31 27.02
N VAL A 11 -44.96 1.26 26.14
CA VAL A 11 -43.56 1.56 25.77
C VAL A 11 -42.93 2.67 26.63
N ALA A 12 -43.76 3.56 27.21
CA ALA A 12 -43.34 4.65 28.08
C ALA A 12 -42.36 4.27 29.22
N PRO A 13 -42.59 3.19 30.02
CA PRO A 13 -41.65 2.81 31.08
C PRO A 13 -40.29 2.31 30.55
N TYR A 14 -40.25 1.76 29.33
CA TYR A 14 -39.00 1.30 28.70
C TYR A 14 -38.16 2.50 28.20
N LEU A 15 -38.82 3.49 27.60
CA LEU A 15 -38.18 4.74 27.17
C LEU A 15 -37.65 5.55 28.37
N GLN A 16 -38.38 5.59 29.49
CA GLN A 16 -37.89 6.23 30.72
C GLN A 16 -36.65 5.52 31.30
N ARG A 17 -36.59 4.19 31.24
CA ARG A 17 -35.39 3.43 31.66
C ARG A 17 -34.20 3.71 30.76
N LEU A 18 -34.40 3.75 29.45
CA LEU A 18 -33.35 4.12 28.49
C LEU A 18 -32.85 5.55 28.74
N LEU A 19 -33.75 6.51 28.94
CA LEU A 19 -33.37 7.91 29.21
C LEU A 19 -32.55 8.04 30.50
N ARG A 20 -32.94 7.34 31.57
CA ARG A 20 -32.18 7.32 32.84
C ARG A 20 -30.80 6.68 32.66
N HIS A 21 -30.69 5.63 31.85
CA HIS A 21 -29.41 4.99 31.57
C HIS A 21 -28.48 5.91 30.77
N TRP A 22 -28.99 6.59 29.74
CA TRP A 22 -28.23 7.56 28.97
C TRP A 22 -27.82 8.78 29.80
N LEU A 23 -28.69 9.29 30.66
CA LEU A 23 -28.35 10.38 31.59
C LEU A 23 -27.25 9.96 32.58
N ALA A 24 -27.28 8.73 33.09
CA ALA A 24 -26.23 8.21 33.96
C ALA A 24 -24.88 8.08 33.24
N VAL A 25 -24.89 7.58 31.99
CA VAL A 25 -23.68 7.50 31.15
C VAL A 25 -23.12 8.90 30.85
N CYS A 26 -23.97 9.88 30.53
CA CYS A 26 -23.55 11.27 30.34
C CYS A 26 -22.96 11.89 31.62
N LEU A 27 -23.54 11.60 32.80
CA LEU A 27 -23.01 12.07 34.07
C LEU A 27 -21.62 11.50 34.37
N VAL A 28 -21.42 10.20 34.12
CA VAL A 28 -20.11 9.54 34.26
C VAL A 28 -19.09 10.15 33.31
N LEU A 29 -19.44 10.36 32.03
CA LEU A 29 -18.55 10.98 31.06
C LEU A 29 -18.18 12.43 31.45
N LEU A 30 -19.14 13.23 31.92
CA LEU A 30 -18.89 14.60 32.41
C LEU A 30 -17.95 14.60 33.62
N THR A 31 -18.17 13.72 34.59
CA THR A 31 -17.28 13.62 35.77
C THR A 31 -15.85 13.20 35.37
N THR A 32 -15.69 12.22 34.46
CA THR A 32 -14.37 11.81 33.98
C THR A 32 -13.62 12.90 33.22
N CYS A 33 -14.34 13.72 32.43
CA CYS A 33 -13.77 14.89 31.76
C CYS A 33 -13.32 15.95 32.78
N THR A 34 -14.11 16.23 33.81
CA THR A 34 -13.72 17.21 34.84
C THR A 34 -12.52 16.76 35.65
N THR A 35 -12.40 15.47 35.98
CA THR A 35 -11.21 14.93 36.67
C THR A 35 -9.96 14.99 35.79
N ALA A 36 -10.09 14.71 34.48
CA ALA A 36 -8.96 14.81 33.55
C ALA A 36 -8.45 16.26 33.40
N ILE A 37 -9.35 17.23 33.40
CA ILE A 37 -8.99 18.66 33.35
C ILE A 37 -8.29 19.09 34.65
N VAL A 38 -8.79 18.69 35.83
CA VAL A 38 -8.17 19.03 37.13
C VAL A 38 -6.78 18.37 37.29
N ILE A 39 -6.58 17.16 36.78
CA ILE A 39 -5.27 16.49 36.78
C ILE A 39 -4.28 17.21 35.85
N SER A 40 -4.77 17.70 34.70
CA SER A 40 -3.95 18.45 33.73
C SER A 40 -3.46 19.79 34.28
N TYR A 41 -4.29 20.50 35.04
CA TYR A 41 -3.92 21.77 35.68
C TYR A 41 -2.99 21.59 36.88
N SER A 42 -3.12 20.49 37.62
CA SER A 42 -2.25 20.17 38.76
C SER A 42 -0.83 19.78 38.35
N TYR A 43 -0.64 19.16 37.18
CA TYR A 43 0.68 18.76 36.68
C TYR A 43 1.49 19.89 36.02
N SER A 44 0.84 20.99 35.61
CA SER A 44 1.52 22.10 34.93
C SER A 44 2.23 23.07 35.90
N SER A 45 2.11 22.88 37.22
CA SER A 45 2.60 23.82 38.24
C SER A 45 3.78 23.31 39.08
N ALA A 46 4.34 22.13 38.78
CA ALA A 46 5.40 21.54 39.61
C ALA A 46 6.47 20.78 38.82
N ILE A 47 7.46 21.50 38.28
CA ILE A 47 8.80 20.93 38.01
C ILE A 47 9.89 21.98 38.35
N PRO A 48 10.77 21.71 39.34
CA PRO A 48 12.01 22.46 39.54
C PRO A 48 13.12 21.98 38.59
N ALA A 49 13.97 22.90 38.17
CA ALA A 49 15.19 22.63 37.41
C ALA A 49 16.24 21.89 38.25
N LEU A 50 16.87 20.84 37.72
CA LEU A 50 18.13 20.29 38.22
C LEU A 50 18.93 19.56 37.12
N ASP A 51 20.24 19.55 37.38
CA ASP A 51 21.41 19.50 36.52
C ASP A 51 21.85 18.09 36.06
N SER A 52 22.76 18.12 35.08
CA SER A 52 23.50 17.12 34.33
C SER A 52 23.93 15.81 35.01
N SER A 53 23.86 14.72 34.24
CA SER A 53 24.95 13.78 33.90
C SER A 53 24.46 12.34 33.69
N ARG A 54 24.43 11.88 32.42
CA ARG A 54 24.83 10.53 31.96
C ARG A 54 24.58 10.35 30.47
N LYS A 55 25.62 9.86 29.78
CA LYS A 55 25.64 9.50 28.36
C LYS A 55 24.75 8.28 28.08
N ALA A 56 23.93 8.32 27.03
CA ALA A 56 23.51 7.14 26.26
C ALA A 56 23.02 7.53 24.85
N ALA A 57 23.58 6.83 23.86
CA ALA A 57 23.27 6.69 22.43
C ALA A 57 22.17 7.55 21.78
N VAL A 58 22.59 8.33 20.78
CA VAL A 58 21.77 9.10 19.84
C VAL A 58 21.18 8.17 18.77
N SER A 59 19.86 8.20 18.61
CA SER A 59 19.12 7.68 17.45
C SER A 59 18.64 8.86 16.60
N PRO A 60 18.98 8.98 15.31
CA PRO A 60 18.44 10.05 14.47
C PRO A 60 17.17 9.55 13.78
N TYR A 61 16.09 10.34 13.86
CA TYR A 61 15.11 10.65 12.79
C TYR A 61 13.72 10.94 13.37
N ALA A 62 13.48 12.23 13.62
CA ALA A 62 12.18 12.87 13.50
C ALA A 62 12.44 14.26 12.87
N PRO A 63 11.92 14.58 11.68
CA PRO A 63 12.09 15.93 11.15
C PRO A 63 11.13 16.88 11.87
N SER A 64 11.70 17.83 12.60
CA SER A 64 11.04 19.04 13.07
C SER A 64 10.62 19.89 11.87
N VAL A 65 9.34 20.22 11.79
CA VAL A 65 8.81 21.23 10.86
C VAL A 65 9.00 22.58 11.51
N ASP A 66 9.88 23.41 10.96
CA ASP A 66 9.95 24.84 11.26
C ASP A 66 8.99 25.58 10.33
N PRO A 67 7.99 26.32 10.85
CA PRO A 67 7.14 27.19 10.04
C PRO A 67 7.64 28.63 10.18
N ARG A 68 8.37 29.13 9.17
CA ARG A 68 8.32 30.53 8.70
C ARG A 68 9.31 30.79 7.54
N ASN A 69 8.79 31.54 6.56
CA ASN A 69 9.47 32.24 5.45
C ASN A 69 9.98 31.36 4.29
N ASP A 70 9.84 31.71 3.02
CA ASP A 70 9.05 32.75 2.36
C ASP A 70 8.93 32.33 0.88
N ASP A 71 7.89 32.85 0.27
CA ASP A 71 7.64 33.09 -1.15
C ASP A 71 8.84 32.93 -2.11
N VAL A 72 8.73 31.97 -3.05
CA VAL A 72 9.33 32.09 -4.38
C VAL A 72 8.31 31.56 -5.40
N SER A 73 7.54 32.49 -5.94
CA SER A 73 6.95 32.38 -7.27
C SER A 73 8.06 32.17 -8.30
N GLU A 74 8.25 30.93 -8.75
CA GLU A 74 9.06 30.65 -9.95
C GLU A 74 8.12 30.24 -11.08
N ASP A 75 8.08 31.11 -12.09
CA ASP A 75 7.30 30.99 -13.32
C ASP A 75 7.62 29.67 -14.06
N LEU A 76 6.68 28.73 -14.00
CA LEU A 76 6.63 27.62 -14.94
C LEU A 76 5.96 28.11 -16.23
N GLN A 77 6.75 28.64 -17.15
CA GLN A 77 6.32 28.79 -18.53
C GLN A 77 6.10 27.40 -19.17
N PRO A 78 4.98 27.16 -19.85
CA PRO A 78 4.69 25.88 -20.48
C PRO A 78 5.39 25.82 -21.84
N ASP A 79 6.49 25.08 -21.91
CA ASP A 79 7.02 24.67 -23.21
C ASP A 79 6.08 23.60 -23.78
N GLY A 80 5.32 24.01 -24.78
CA GLY A 80 4.20 23.30 -25.36
C GLY A 80 4.65 22.14 -26.23
N GLN A 81 4.85 20.98 -25.63
CA GLN A 81 4.59 19.71 -26.31
C GLN A 81 3.55 18.93 -25.50
N ASN A 82 2.38 18.77 -26.12
CA ASN A 82 1.19 18.18 -25.52
C ASN A 82 1.41 16.66 -25.33
N LEU A 83 2.08 16.27 -24.24
CA LEU A 83 2.38 14.87 -23.88
C LEU A 83 1.11 14.01 -23.67
N SER A 84 -0.07 14.64 -23.57
CA SER A 84 -1.38 13.98 -23.50
C SER A 84 -1.77 13.22 -24.77
N GLN A 85 -1.05 13.43 -25.89
CA GLN A 85 -1.24 12.70 -27.15
C GLN A 85 -0.38 11.43 -27.30
N ARG A 86 0.44 11.05 -26.31
CA ARG A 86 1.31 9.85 -26.41
C ARG A 86 0.58 8.52 -26.25
N PHE A 87 -0.67 8.51 -25.79
CA PHE A 87 -1.50 7.31 -25.86
C PHE A 87 -2.30 7.35 -27.16
N PRO A 88 -2.03 6.47 -28.13
CA PRO A 88 -2.97 6.26 -29.20
C PRO A 88 -4.29 5.80 -28.57
N GLN A 89 -5.33 6.61 -28.74
CA GLN A 89 -6.65 6.40 -28.16
C GLN A 89 -7.35 5.20 -28.81
N SER A 90 -6.78 4.71 -29.92
CA SER A 90 -7.22 3.54 -30.66
C SER A 90 -6.04 2.73 -31.18
N VAL A 91 -6.26 1.45 -31.46
CA VAL A 91 -5.28 0.57 -32.12
C VAL A 91 -4.84 1.14 -33.49
N GLY A 92 -5.68 1.97 -34.13
CA GLY A 92 -5.40 2.55 -35.45
C GLY A 92 -4.30 3.62 -35.46
N GLU A 93 -4.04 4.31 -34.34
CA GLU A 93 -3.02 5.35 -34.25
C GLU A 93 -1.59 4.78 -34.06
N MET A 94 -1.43 3.48 -33.77
CA MET A 94 -0.13 2.80 -33.70
C MET A 94 0.39 2.28 -35.06
N ASN A 95 -0.39 2.41 -36.14
CA ASN A 95 -0.04 1.87 -37.46
C ASN A 95 0.81 2.82 -38.32
N SER A 96 1.37 3.90 -37.76
CA SER A 96 2.21 4.85 -38.52
C SER A 96 3.69 4.44 -38.62
N GLY A 97 4.09 3.32 -38.00
CA GLY A 97 5.43 2.76 -38.13
C GLY A 97 5.54 1.83 -39.34
N ARG A 98 6.72 1.77 -39.98
CA ARG A 98 6.99 0.83 -41.09
C ARG A 98 6.63 -0.59 -40.67
N ASP A 99 5.76 -1.23 -41.44
CA ASP A 99 5.44 -2.65 -41.31
C ASP A 99 6.74 -3.47 -41.35
N GLY A 100 7.09 -4.14 -40.23
CA GLY A 100 8.24 -5.04 -40.15
C GLY A 100 9.23 -4.85 -38.99
N ASP A 101 9.15 -3.76 -38.20
CA ASP A 101 10.03 -3.59 -37.01
C ASP A 101 9.54 -4.47 -35.82
N PRO A 102 10.35 -5.42 -35.32
CA PRO A 102 10.01 -6.26 -34.16
C PRO A 102 9.66 -5.46 -32.91
N ASP A 103 10.29 -4.31 -32.70
CA ASP A 103 9.98 -3.44 -31.55
C ASP A 103 8.61 -2.76 -31.71
N ASN A 104 8.20 -2.42 -32.95
CA ASN A 104 6.88 -1.87 -33.21
C ASN A 104 5.77 -2.90 -32.91
N ARG A 105 5.93 -4.13 -33.40
CA ARG A 105 4.98 -5.22 -33.11
C ARG A 105 4.87 -5.51 -31.61
N PHE A 106 6.00 -5.58 -30.90
CA PHE A 106 6.00 -5.75 -29.44
C PHE A 106 5.22 -4.63 -28.73
N MET A 107 5.45 -3.37 -29.11
CA MET A 107 4.75 -2.23 -28.52
C MET A 107 3.25 -2.28 -28.77
N GLN A 108 2.81 -2.67 -29.97
CA GLN A 108 1.39 -2.86 -30.30
C GLN A 108 0.75 -3.96 -29.46
N GLU A 109 1.40 -5.12 -29.31
CA GLU A 109 0.90 -6.23 -28.50
C GLU A 109 0.76 -5.82 -27.01
N GLN A 110 1.76 -5.12 -26.47
CA GLN A 110 1.72 -4.63 -25.10
C GLN A 110 0.70 -3.51 -24.89
N ALA A 111 0.46 -2.67 -25.88
CA ALA A 111 -0.62 -1.69 -25.83
C ALA A 111 -2.00 -2.36 -25.71
N LEU A 112 -2.23 -3.45 -26.45
CA LEU A 112 -3.45 -4.27 -26.30
C LEU A 112 -3.56 -4.91 -24.92
N VAL A 113 -2.44 -5.29 -24.29
CA VAL A 113 -2.43 -5.75 -22.88
C VAL A 113 -2.87 -4.62 -21.94
N GLN A 114 -2.31 -3.41 -22.10
CA GLN A 114 -2.68 -2.26 -21.26
C GLN A 114 -4.14 -1.83 -21.46
N LEU A 115 -4.64 -1.82 -22.69
CA LEU A 115 -6.05 -1.54 -22.98
C LEU A 115 -6.98 -2.52 -22.25
N ARG A 116 -6.65 -3.82 -22.27
CA ARG A 116 -7.41 -4.84 -21.53
C ARG A 116 -7.35 -4.62 -20.03
N ARG A 117 -6.17 -4.38 -19.46
CA ARG A 117 -5.99 -4.11 -18.01
C ARG A 117 -6.78 -2.88 -17.55
N LYS A 118 -6.68 -1.78 -18.29
CA LYS A 118 -7.41 -0.52 -18.03
C LYS A 118 -8.92 -0.71 -18.18
N LYS A 119 -9.39 -1.51 -19.15
CA LYS A 119 -10.81 -1.87 -19.28
C LYS A 119 -11.29 -2.65 -18.05
N THR A 120 -10.60 -3.72 -17.65
CA THR A 120 -10.93 -4.52 -16.46
C THR A 120 -11.04 -3.65 -15.21
N MET A 121 -10.04 -2.78 -14.98
CA MET A 121 -10.03 -1.86 -13.86
C MET A 121 -11.24 -0.91 -13.88
N ARG A 122 -11.52 -0.27 -15.02
CA ARG A 122 -12.67 0.64 -15.17
C ARG A 122 -14.00 -0.07 -14.93
N ASP A 123 -14.16 -1.29 -15.45
CA ASP A 123 -15.38 -2.07 -15.30
C ASP A 123 -15.59 -2.49 -13.84
N ALA A 124 -14.54 -2.90 -13.13
CA ALA A 124 -14.59 -3.17 -11.70
C ALA A 124 -14.94 -1.92 -10.88
N CYS A 125 -14.32 -0.77 -11.18
CA CYS A 125 -14.63 0.51 -10.54
C CYS A 125 -16.08 0.96 -10.75
N ARG A 126 -16.70 0.63 -11.88
CA ARG A 126 -18.12 0.92 -12.16
C ARG A 126 -19.04 0.02 -11.33
N ARG A 127 -18.68 -1.24 -11.13
CA ARG A 127 -19.47 -2.21 -10.35
C ARG A 127 -19.45 -1.95 -8.84
N GLN A 128 -18.45 -1.20 -8.34
CA GLN A 128 -18.24 -0.97 -6.91
C GLN A 128 -18.02 0.52 -6.62
N PRO A 129 -19.07 1.35 -6.62
CA PRO A 129 -18.95 2.81 -6.45
C PRO A 129 -18.33 3.22 -5.11
N LEU A 130 -18.51 2.40 -4.06
CA LEU A 130 -17.94 2.64 -2.73
C LEU A 130 -16.40 2.70 -2.74
N ILE A 131 -15.74 2.06 -3.71
CA ILE A 131 -14.27 2.16 -3.86
C ILE A 131 -13.83 3.59 -4.15
N LYS A 132 -14.67 4.38 -4.84
CA LYS A 132 -14.37 5.79 -5.12
C LYS A 132 -14.44 6.67 -3.88
N GLN A 133 -15.13 6.21 -2.83
CA GLN A 133 -15.25 6.86 -1.54
C GLN A 133 -14.11 6.48 -0.58
N GLU A 134 -13.19 5.60 -0.98
CA GLU A 134 -12.01 5.31 -0.18
C GLU A 134 -11.11 6.55 -0.12
N GLU A 135 -10.90 7.03 1.10
CA GLU A 135 -10.09 8.21 1.41
C GLU A 135 -8.87 7.87 2.27
N ARG A 136 -8.76 6.63 2.75
CA ARG A 136 -7.63 6.20 3.57
C ARG A 136 -6.48 5.77 2.67
N TYR A 137 -5.53 6.67 2.50
CA TYR A 137 -4.34 6.44 1.68
C TYR A 137 -3.16 5.98 2.52
N ALA A 138 -2.46 4.94 2.08
CA ALA A 138 -1.20 4.54 2.71
C ALA A 138 -0.09 4.18 1.72
N ALA A 139 -0.31 4.32 0.40
CA ALA A 139 0.80 4.20 -0.56
C ALA A 139 1.59 5.50 -0.65
N ARG A 140 2.88 5.35 -0.93
CA ARG A 140 3.76 6.45 -1.31
C ARG A 140 3.64 6.66 -2.82
N PHE A 141 3.19 7.84 -3.22
CA PHE A 141 3.28 8.30 -4.60
C PHE A 141 4.55 9.12 -4.78
N PHE A 142 5.40 8.74 -5.73
CA PHE A 142 6.62 9.46 -6.05
C PHE A 142 6.46 10.26 -7.33
N ILE A 143 6.84 11.54 -7.27
CA ILE A 143 6.95 12.44 -8.42
C ILE A 143 8.40 12.37 -8.90
N LEU A 144 8.61 11.76 -10.06
CA LEU A 144 9.89 11.70 -10.75
C LEU A 144 9.89 12.79 -11.81
N LYS A 145 10.51 13.93 -11.48
CA LYS A 145 10.34 15.18 -12.23
C LYS A 145 11.02 15.13 -13.59
N LYS A 146 12.22 14.54 -13.66
CA LYS A 146 13.02 14.51 -14.89
C LYS A 146 12.41 13.56 -15.92
N SER A 147 12.02 12.37 -15.49
CA SER A 147 11.36 11.36 -16.33
C SER A 147 9.86 11.58 -16.52
N LYS A 148 9.25 12.57 -15.83
CA LYS A 148 7.82 12.86 -15.84
C LYS A 148 6.95 11.63 -15.49
N ILE A 149 7.36 10.87 -14.49
CA ILE A 149 6.64 9.69 -14.00
C ILE A 149 6.00 10.00 -12.64
N LEU A 150 4.72 9.66 -12.50
CA LEU A 150 4.04 9.57 -11.22
C LEU A 150 3.89 8.09 -10.86
N TYR A 151 4.70 7.63 -9.91
CA TYR A 151 4.77 6.21 -9.55
C TYR A 151 4.06 5.92 -8.22
N CYS A 152 3.08 5.00 -8.24
CA CYS A 152 2.52 4.47 -7.00
C CYS A 152 3.33 3.26 -6.51
N ALA A 153 4.07 3.44 -5.41
CA ALA A 153 4.98 2.44 -4.89
C ALA A 153 4.28 1.42 -3.99
N LEU A 154 3.69 0.37 -4.61
CA LEU A 154 3.09 -0.73 -3.88
C LEU A 154 4.15 -1.64 -3.24
N PRO A 155 4.07 -1.91 -1.93
CA PRO A 155 4.98 -2.87 -1.32
C PRO A 155 4.81 -4.28 -1.89
N LYS A 156 5.93 -5.00 -1.98
CA LYS A 156 6.01 -6.43 -2.37
C LYS A 156 5.63 -6.74 -3.83
N THR A 157 5.63 -5.73 -4.71
CA THR A 157 5.35 -5.85 -6.15
C THR A 157 6.56 -5.61 -7.05
N GLY A 158 7.79 -5.65 -6.52
CA GLY A 158 9.02 -5.31 -7.28
C GLY A 158 9.46 -3.85 -7.14
N THR A 159 8.81 -3.09 -6.25
CA THR A 159 9.08 -1.67 -6.00
C THR A 159 10.55 -1.32 -5.78
N THR A 160 11.34 -2.12 -5.05
CA THR A 160 12.76 -1.81 -4.85
C THR A 160 13.52 -1.73 -6.18
N ASN A 161 13.27 -2.64 -7.11
CA ASN A 161 13.91 -2.63 -8.42
C ASN A 161 13.45 -1.44 -9.28
N TRP A 162 12.16 -1.11 -9.25
CA TRP A 162 11.67 0.10 -9.90
C TRP A 162 12.33 1.36 -9.35
N LYS A 163 12.48 1.47 -8.02
CA LYS A 163 13.20 2.59 -7.40
C LYS A 163 14.66 2.65 -7.87
N ARG A 164 15.37 1.53 -8.05
CA ARG A 164 16.73 1.54 -8.63
C ARG A 164 16.75 2.14 -10.04
N VAL A 165 15.84 1.71 -10.91
CA VAL A 165 15.69 2.25 -12.27
C VAL A 165 15.41 3.75 -12.23
N PHE A 166 14.47 4.17 -11.38
CA PHE A 166 14.10 5.58 -11.24
C PHE A 166 15.22 6.45 -10.67
N MET A 167 16.07 5.93 -9.77
CA MET A 167 17.26 6.66 -9.30
C MET A 167 18.23 6.95 -10.44
N VAL A 168 18.38 6.04 -11.40
CA VAL A 168 19.20 6.27 -12.59
C VAL A 168 18.54 7.29 -13.52
N LEU A 169 17.23 7.16 -13.75
CA LEU A 169 16.48 8.07 -14.62
C LEU A 169 16.48 9.51 -14.12
N GLU A 170 16.36 9.72 -12.82
CA GLU A 170 16.43 11.04 -12.21
C GLU A 170 17.88 11.57 -12.10
N GLY A 171 18.89 10.76 -12.44
CA GLY A 171 20.30 11.15 -12.41
C GLY A 171 20.96 11.06 -11.02
N PHE A 172 20.30 10.42 -10.05
CA PHE A 172 20.84 10.24 -8.70
C PHE A 172 21.89 9.13 -8.60
N ARG A 173 21.91 8.21 -9.58
CA ARG A 173 22.88 7.11 -9.68
C ARG A 173 23.27 6.88 -11.15
N PRO A 174 24.50 6.41 -11.43
CA PRO A 174 24.97 6.20 -12.79
C PRO A 174 24.43 4.91 -13.44
N ASN A 175 24.15 3.88 -12.65
CA ASN A 175 23.65 2.58 -13.11
C ASN A 175 22.83 1.89 -12.02
N VAL A 176 22.13 0.80 -12.37
CA VAL A 176 21.19 0.12 -11.47
C VAL A 176 21.89 -0.89 -10.55
N GLU A 177 23.04 -1.40 -10.97
CA GLU A 177 23.82 -2.45 -10.31
C GLU A 177 24.38 -1.98 -8.97
N ASN A 178 24.77 -0.70 -8.89
CA ASN A 178 25.40 -0.13 -7.70
C ASN A 178 24.39 0.47 -6.70
N VAL A 179 23.09 0.21 -6.87
CA VAL A 179 22.05 0.77 -5.99
C VAL A 179 21.68 -0.21 -4.87
N SER A 180 22.13 0.09 -3.65
CA SER A 180 21.86 -0.72 -2.46
C SER A 180 20.36 -0.76 -2.11
N PHE A 181 19.96 -1.74 -1.29
CA PHE A 181 18.57 -1.78 -0.79
C PHE A 181 18.22 -0.54 0.05
N LEU A 182 19.17 -0.07 0.87
CA LEU A 182 18.99 1.11 1.71
C LEU A 182 18.81 2.36 0.84
N ASP A 183 19.63 2.52 -0.20
CA ASP A 183 19.52 3.65 -1.13
C ASP A 183 18.19 3.66 -1.85
N ALA A 184 17.79 2.52 -2.43
CA ALA A 184 16.54 2.42 -3.15
C ALA A 184 15.33 2.72 -2.24
N ASN A 185 15.33 2.29 -0.98
CA ASN A 185 14.13 2.39 -0.13
C ASN A 185 14.09 3.61 0.79
N VAL A 186 15.25 4.15 1.18
CA VAL A 186 15.39 5.25 2.15
C VAL A 186 16.05 6.47 1.51
N ASN A 187 17.21 6.31 0.88
CA ASN A 187 18.01 7.44 0.36
C ASN A 187 17.80 7.71 -1.14
N ASN A 188 16.58 7.54 -1.64
CA ASN A 188 16.31 7.60 -3.09
C ASN A 188 16.15 9.03 -3.63
N GLY A 189 15.96 10.03 -2.77
CA GLY A 189 15.80 11.43 -3.18
C GLY A 189 14.49 11.76 -3.91
N PHE A 190 13.54 10.83 -3.99
CA PHE A 190 12.28 11.06 -4.70
C PHE A 190 11.35 12.00 -3.91
N LYS A 191 10.69 12.92 -4.62
CA LYS A 191 9.63 13.74 -4.02
C LYS A 191 8.39 12.88 -3.80
N GLU A 192 7.97 12.71 -2.55
CA GLU A 192 6.73 12.04 -2.19
C GLU A 192 5.54 13.02 -2.21
N VAL A 193 4.37 12.55 -2.67
CA VAL A 193 3.13 13.33 -2.58
C VAL A 193 2.55 13.21 -1.17
N PRO A 194 2.39 14.31 -0.42
CA PRO A 194 1.80 14.27 0.92
C PRO A 194 0.36 13.74 0.89
N HIS A 195 0.01 12.87 1.86
CA HIS A 195 -1.34 12.31 1.98
C HIS A 195 -2.45 13.37 2.03
N SER A 196 -2.21 14.50 2.72
CA SER A 196 -3.17 15.61 2.87
C SER A 196 -3.57 16.28 1.56
N SER A 197 -2.76 16.16 0.51
CA SER A 197 -2.99 16.81 -0.78
C SER A 197 -2.91 15.85 -1.96
N LEU A 198 -2.94 14.54 -1.67
CA LEU A 198 -2.63 13.47 -2.62
C LEU A 198 -3.41 13.62 -3.93
N LEU A 199 -4.73 13.60 -3.86
CA LEU A 199 -5.58 13.62 -5.06
C LEU A 199 -5.48 14.94 -5.80
N ARG A 200 -5.48 16.07 -5.10
CA ARG A 200 -5.32 17.40 -5.72
C ARG A 200 -4.02 17.45 -6.53
N GLN A 201 -2.91 16.98 -5.96
CA GLN A 201 -1.63 16.98 -6.68
C GLN A 201 -1.63 15.97 -7.84
N ILE A 202 -2.12 14.75 -7.64
CA ILE A 202 -2.16 13.74 -8.71
C ILE A 202 -3.00 14.21 -9.92
N LEU A 203 -4.10 14.91 -9.66
CA LEU A 203 -4.98 15.44 -10.71
C LEU A 203 -4.31 16.61 -11.47
N ASN A 204 -3.51 17.43 -10.78
CA ASN A 204 -2.78 18.54 -11.40
C ASN A 204 -1.55 18.09 -12.20
N LEU A 205 -1.04 16.87 -11.98
CA LEU A 205 0.09 16.29 -12.71
C LEU A 205 -0.39 15.58 -13.99
N ASN A 206 -1.14 16.28 -14.84
CA ASN A 206 -1.73 15.71 -16.07
C ASN A 206 -0.70 15.38 -17.16
N THR A 207 0.48 16.00 -17.14
CA THR A 207 1.58 15.71 -18.07
C THR A 207 2.46 14.53 -17.65
N TYR A 208 2.21 13.94 -16.48
CA TYR A 208 3.02 12.85 -15.94
C TYR A 208 2.43 11.50 -16.33
N THR A 209 3.29 10.58 -16.76
CA THR A 209 2.90 9.18 -16.97
C THR A 209 2.62 8.53 -15.62
N ARG A 210 1.38 8.11 -15.41
CA ARG A 210 0.93 7.47 -14.17
C ARG A 210 1.18 5.98 -14.24
N PHE A 211 2.05 5.48 -13.37
CA PHE A 211 2.48 4.08 -13.36
C PHE A 211 2.21 3.41 -12.02
N VAL A 212 1.70 2.17 -12.09
CA VAL A 212 1.60 1.26 -10.94
C VAL A 212 2.04 -0.14 -11.32
N GLN A 213 2.80 -0.76 -10.43
CA GLN A 213 3.22 -2.15 -10.52
C GLN A 213 2.50 -2.99 -9.45
N VAL A 214 1.69 -3.97 -9.87
CA VAL A 214 0.91 -4.85 -8.99
C VAL A 214 1.47 -6.29 -8.98
N ARG A 215 0.92 -7.13 -8.10
CA ARG A 215 1.23 -8.56 -7.97
C ARG A 215 -0.03 -9.33 -7.57
N HIS A 216 -0.11 -10.62 -7.89
CA HIS A 216 -1.16 -11.53 -7.43
C HIS A 216 -1.37 -11.35 -5.92
N PRO A 217 -2.61 -11.06 -5.44
CA PRO A 217 -2.83 -10.63 -4.06
C PRO A 217 -2.27 -11.61 -3.02
N PHE A 218 -2.43 -12.91 -3.23
CA PHE A 218 -1.92 -13.92 -2.30
C PHE A 218 -0.41 -14.14 -2.37
N ALA A 219 0.20 -14.03 -3.56
CA ALA A 219 1.66 -14.10 -3.68
C ALA A 219 2.32 -12.89 -3.00
N ARG A 220 1.65 -11.74 -3.04
CA ARG A 220 2.04 -10.54 -2.29
C ARG A 220 2.02 -10.79 -0.77
N LEU A 221 1.01 -11.48 -0.24
CA LEU A 221 0.93 -11.84 1.19
C LEU A 221 2.04 -12.80 1.62
N ILE A 222 2.32 -13.83 0.82
CA ILE A 222 3.46 -14.73 1.07
C ILE A 222 4.76 -13.93 1.13
N SER A 223 4.96 -13.02 0.17
CA SER A 223 6.14 -12.16 0.14
C SER A 223 6.22 -11.23 1.36
N ALA A 224 5.09 -10.71 1.85
CA ALA A 224 5.02 -9.90 3.06
C ALA A 224 5.39 -10.72 4.30
N TYR A 225 4.78 -11.90 4.48
CA TYR A 225 5.05 -12.81 5.58
C TYR A 225 6.53 -13.18 5.66
N ARG A 226 7.11 -13.70 4.58
CA ARG A 226 8.53 -14.12 4.52
C ARG A 226 9.51 -12.97 4.75
N ASN A 227 9.11 -11.73 4.42
CA ASN A 227 9.99 -10.58 4.52
C ASN A 227 9.86 -9.81 5.83
N LYS A 228 8.69 -9.88 6.49
CA LYS A 228 8.36 -9.00 7.61
C LYS A 228 7.94 -9.75 8.87
N ILE A 229 7.40 -10.95 8.77
CA ILE A 229 6.71 -11.61 9.89
C ILE A 229 7.32 -12.97 10.26
N SER A 230 7.86 -13.71 9.29
CA SER A 230 8.55 -14.96 9.58
C SER A 230 9.75 -14.71 10.47
N GLY A 231 10.04 -15.60 11.43
CA GLY A 231 10.95 -15.31 12.55
C GLY A 231 12.28 -14.63 12.21
N GLU A 232 12.96 -14.99 11.12
CA GLU A 232 14.22 -14.32 10.70
C GLU A 232 14.04 -12.82 10.42
N ALA A 233 12.86 -12.43 9.93
CA ALA A 233 12.52 -11.05 9.57
C ALA A 233 12.20 -10.15 10.78
N THR A 234 12.10 -10.73 11.98
CA THR A 234 11.72 -10.03 13.22
C THR A 234 12.82 -10.02 14.28
N ARG A 235 14.00 -10.56 13.95
CA ARG A 235 15.17 -10.60 14.85
C ARG A 235 15.81 -9.23 15.05
N SER A 236 16.67 -9.12 16.05
CA SER A 236 17.48 -7.92 16.29
C SER A 236 18.20 -7.43 15.03
N GLY A 237 18.18 -6.10 14.83
CA GLY A 237 18.73 -5.44 13.65
C GLY A 237 17.74 -5.29 12.48
N GLN A 238 16.53 -5.86 12.57
CA GLN A 238 15.42 -5.55 11.67
C GLN A 238 14.56 -4.41 12.21
N ASP A 239 13.59 -3.95 11.42
CA ASP A 239 12.66 -2.88 11.80
C ASP A 239 11.78 -3.31 13.00
N PRO A 240 11.94 -2.70 14.20
CA PRO A 240 11.30 -3.15 15.43
C PRO A 240 9.78 -3.22 15.36
N LYS A 241 9.16 -2.41 14.50
CA LYS A 241 7.72 -2.40 14.28
C LYS A 241 7.18 -3.79 13.94
N PHE A 242 7.92 -4.57 13.14
CA PHE A 242 7.44 -5.89 12.75
C PHE A 242 7.64 -6.95 13.84
N THR A 243 8.63 -6.77 14.71
CA THR A 243 8.77 -7.52 15.95
C THR A 243 7.55 -7.28 16.85
N ASP A 244 7.14 -6.02 17.03
CA ASP A 244 5.95 -5.67 17.84
C ASP A 244 4.65 -6.28 17.28
N ILE A 245 4.45 -6.20 15.96
CA ILE A 245 3.32 -6.84 15.29
C ILE A 245 3.36 -8.35 15.50
N SER A 246 4.53 -8.97 15.40
CA SER A 246 4.69 -10.41 15.56
C SER A 246 4.45 -10.87 17.00
N LEU A 247 4.91 -10.10 18.00
CA LEU A 247 4.58 -10.32 19.40
C LEU A 247 3.08 -10.21 19.65
N HIS A 248 2.41 -9.22 19.05
CA HIS A 248 0.95 -9.09 19.13
C HIS A 248 0.23 -10.30 18.55
N ILE A 249 0.66 -10.80 17.39
CA ILE A 249 0.10 -11.98 16.75
C ILE A 249 0.27 -13.21 17.66
N VAL A 250 1.48 -13.46 18.16
CA VAL A 250 1.72 -14.61 19.05
C VAL A 250 0.86 -14.50 20.32
N ARG A 251 0.84 -13.34 20.98
CA ARG A 251 0.01 -13.12 22.19
C ARG A 251 -1.46 -13.41 21.97
N LYS A 252 -2.01 -13.05 20.80
CA LYS A 252 -3.44 -13.15 20.53
C LYS A 252 -3.87 -14.51 20.00
N TYR A 253 -3.07 -15.14 19.15
CA TYR A 253 -3.48 -16.32 18.38
C TYR A 253 -2.79 -17.63 18.78
N ARG A 254 -1.67 -17.59 19.52
CA ARG A 254 -1.01 -18.79 20.04
C ARG A 254 -1.59 -19.17 21.39
N ARG A 255 -2.23 -20.34 21.45
CA ARG A 255 -2.77 -20.88 22.72
C ARG A 255 -1.61 -21.31 23.61
N GLY A 256 -1.63 -20.85 24.86
CA GLY A 256 -0.63 -21.22 25.86
C GLY A 256 0.75 -20.60 25.65
N ALA A 257 0.85 -19.49 24.90
CA ALA A 257 2.13 -18.85 24.67
C ALA A 257 2.77 -18.34 25.97
N GLU A 258 4.03 -18.69 26.20
CA GLU A 258 4.78 -18.33 27.41
C GLU A 258 6.29 -18.23 27.17
N GLY A 259 7.01 -17.58 28.10
CA GLY A 259 8.47 -17.53 28.11
C GLY A 259 9.10 -17.20 26.75
N GLU A 260 9.80 -18.18 26.19
CA GLU A 260 10.54 -18.09 24.91
C GLU A 260 9.67 -17.72 23.71
N ASP A 261 8.35 -17.94 23.74
CA ASP A 261 7.45 -17.51 22.65
C ASP A 261 7.47 -16.01 22.41
N PHE A 262 7.87 -15.22 23.41
CA PHE A 262 7.95 -13.76 23.35
C PHE A 262 9.38 -13.22 23.27
N ASN A 263 10.39 -14.10 23.19
CA ASN A 263 11.77 -13.69 23.05
C ASN A 263 12.02 -13.17 21.62
N PRO A 264 12.41 -11.90 21.42
CA PRO A 264 12.60 -11.32 20.08
C PRO A 264 13.62 -12.06 19.19
N GLU A 265 14.60 -12.77 19.78
CA GLU A 265 15.63 -13.49 19.02
C GLU A 265 15.13 -14.84 18.46
N THR A 266 14.17 -15.45 19.13
CA THR A 266 13.60 -16.77 18.77
C THR A 266 12.14 -16.67 18.31
N LEU A 267 11.55 -15.47 18.40
CA LEU A 267 10.18 -15.17 17.99
C LEU A 267 9.91 -15.68 16.58
N ARG A 268 8.84 -16.46 16.45
CA ARG A 268 8.42 -17.01 15.17
C ARG A 268 6.91 -17.03 15.09
N VAL A 269 6.35 -16.24 14.19
CA VAL A 269 4.94 -16.36 13.81
C VAL A 269 4.82 -17.47 12.78
N THR A 270 3.83 -18.36 12.95
CA THR A 270 3.48 -19.40 11.97
C THR A 270 2.59 -18.83 10.87
N TRP A 271 2.49 -19.56 9.75
CA TRP A 271 1.58 -19.16 8.69
C TRP A 271 0.11 -19.17 9.14
N ASP A 272 -0.31 -20.16 9.93
CA ASP A 272 -1.69 -20.24 10.41
C ASP A 272 -2.05 -19.10 11.38
N GLU A 273 -1.13 -18.72 12.28
CA GLU A 273 -1.29 -17.54 13.14
C GLU A 273 -1.36 -16.25 12.31
N TRP A 274 -0.55 -16.16 11.25
CA TRP A 274 -0.60 -15.03 10.32
C TRP A 274 -1.94 -14.94 9.58
N ILE A 275 -2.50 -16.07 9.15
CA ILE A 275 -3.80 -16.11 8.49
C ILE A 275 -4.95 -15.79 9.45
N GLN A 276 -4.86 -16.24 10.71
CA GLN A 276 -5.80 -15.83 11.75
C GLN A 276 -5.78 -14.31 11.94
N TYR A 277 -4.59 -13.71 12.06
CA TYR A 277 -4.43 -12.26 12.10
C TYR A 277 -5.02 -11.54 10.88
N LEU A 278 -4.75 -12.04 9.67
CA LEU A 278 -5.25 -11.43 8.43
C LEU A 278 -6.76 -11.59 8.23
N THR A 279 -7.39 -12.57 8.88
CA THR A 279 -8.84 -12.82 8.73
C THR A 279 -9.66 -12.39 9.95
N ASP A 280 -9.03 -11.81 10.96
CA ASP A 280 -9.69 -11.22 12.12
C ASP A 280 -10.22 -9.80 11.80
N PRO A 281 -11.55 -9.58 11.85
CA PRO A 281 -12.15 -8.27 11.59
C PRO A 281 -11.63 -7.15 12.49
N THR A 282 -11.18 -7.47 13.71
CA THR A 282 -10.67 -6.49 14.68
C THR A 282 -9.30 -5.92 14.29
N GLU A 283 -8.56 -6.60 13.40
CA GLU A 283 -7.21 -6.20 12.99
C GLU A 283 -7.19 -5.41 11.66
N LEU A 284 -8.24 -5.51 10.83
CA LEU A 284 -8.25 -4.98 9.45
C LEU A 284 -7.90 -3.49 9.35
N SER A 285 -8.35 -2.69 10.31
CA SER A 285 -8.09 -1.24 10.32
C SER A 285 -6.60 -0.90 10.52
N ARG A 286 -5.84 -1.81 11.15
CA ARG A 286 -4.44 -1.65 11.55
C ARG A 286 -3.45 -2.29 10.57
N PHE A 287 -3.93 -2.81 9.44
CA PHE A 287 -3.07 -3.46 8.46
C PHE A 287 -1.94 -2.56 7.97
N ASP A 288 -0.72 -3.08 8.02
CA ASP A 288 0.45 -2.43 7.46
C ASP A 288 0.37 -2.36 5.93
N PRO A 289 0.95 -1.34 5.27
CA PRO A 289 1.00 -1.25 3.81
C PRO A 289 1.59 -2.48 3.09
N HIS A 290 2.39 -3.32 3.75
CA HIS A 290 2.94 -4.53 3.15
C HIS A 290 1.88 -5.61 2.86
N TRP A 291 0.79 -5.66 3.63
CA TRP A 291 -0.31 -6.60 3.44
C TRP A 291 -1.69 -5.94 3.32
N ARG A 292 -1.81 -4.62 3.46
CA ARG A 292 -3.05 -3.88 3.12
C ARG A 292 -3.42 -4.10 1.65
N GLU A 293 -4.72 -4.09 1.35
CA GLU A 293 -5.25 -4.25 0.00
C GLU A 293 -4.68 -3.18 -0.95
N MET A 294 -4.22 -3.59 -2.13
CA MET A 294 -3.52 -2.71 -3.09
C MET A 294 -4.42 -1.57 -3.57
N TYR A 295 -5.73 -1.80 -3.73
CA TYR A 295 -6.66 -0.77 -4.17
C TYR A 295 -6.79 0.39 -3.16
N LYS A 296 -6.66 0.12 -1.86
CA LYS A 296 -6.65 1.17 -0.81
C LYS A 296 -5.35 1.98 -0.82
N LEU A 297 -4.27 1.34 -1.27
CA LEU A 297 -2.97 1.97 -1.37
C LEU A 297 -2.92 2.91 -2.60
N CYS A 298 -3.28 2.42 -3.78
CA CYS A 298 -3.06 3.15 -5.04
C CYS A 298 -4.32 3.73 -5.72
N LEU A 299 -5.51 3.54 -5.16
CA LEU A 299 -6.74 4.20 -5.63
C LEU A 299 -7.00 4.07 -7.15
N PRO A 300 -6.99 2.85 -7.70
CA PRO A 300 -7.16 2.62 -9.16
C PRO A 300 -8.48 3.17 -9.73
N CYS A 301 -9.47 3.49 -8.89
CA CYS A 301 -10.73 4.11 -9.32
C CYS A 301 -10.73 5.65 -9.28
N ARG A 302 -9.69 6.27 -8.72
CA ARG A 302 -9.51 7.74 -8.65
C ARG A 302 -8.30 8.22 -9.45
N VAL A 303 -7.34 7.33 -9.70
CA VAL A 303 -6.13 7.59 -10.49
C VAL A 303 -6.24 6.87 -11.83
N ASN A 304 -6.26 7.64 -12.93
CA ASN A 304 -6.28 7.09 -14.28
C ASN A 304 -4.85 6.66 -14.68
N TYR A 305 -4.48 5.42 -14.37
CA TYR A 305 -3.15 4.89 -14.70
C TYR A 305 -2.94 4.75 -16.21
N ASP A 306 -1.80 5.23 -16.68
CA ASP A 306 -1.38 5.11 -18.07
C ASP A 306 -0.81 3.71 -18.32
N VAL A 307 0.02 3.22 -17.40
CA VAL A 307 0.62 1.88 -17.43
C VAL A 307 0.34 1.14 -16.13
N VAL A 308 -0.18 -0.09 -16.26
CA VAL A 308 -0.41 -1.03 -15.16
C VAL A 308 0.47 -2.25 -15.42
N GLY A 309 1.57 -2.36 -14.69
CA GLY A 309 2.46 -3.52 -14.73
C GLY A 309 2.02 -4.61 -13.74
N LYS A 310 2.30 -5.88 -14.07
CA LYS A 310 2.16 -7.04 -13.19
C LYS A 310 3.53 -7.65 -12.92
N LEU A 311 3.84 -8.01 -11.68
CA LEU A 311 5.16 -8.58 -11.35
C LEU A 311 5.34 -9.90 -12.10
N GLU A 312 4.21 -10.57 -12.37
CA GLU A 312 4.13 -11.80 -13.14
C GLU A 312 4.55 -11.64 -14.62
N THR A 313 4.56 -10.42 -15.14
CA THR A 313 4.96 -10.08 -16.52
C THR A 313 5.95 -8.93 -16.53
N VAL A 314 6.77 -8.81 -15.48
CA VAL A 314 7.61 -7.63 -15.24
C VAL A 314 8.61 -7.38 -16.35
N GLU A 315 9.11 -8.42 -17.01
CA GLU A 315 10.04 -8.30 -18.14
C GLU A 315 9.40 -7.54 -19.31
N SER A 316 8.25 -8.01 -19.80
CA SER A 316 7.54 -7.35 -20.90
C SER A 316 6.96 -6.00 -20.48
N ASP A 317 6.41 -5.90 -19.27
CA ASP A 317 5.79 -4.66 -18.77
C ASP A 317 6.83 -3.55 -18.57
N SER A 318 8.01 -3.90 -18.06
CA SER A 318 9.08 -2.92 -17.87
C SER A 318 9.69 -2.48 -19.19
N LYS A 319 9.92 -3.40 -20.13
CA LYS A 319 10.35 -3.05 -21.50
C LYS A 319 9.35 -2.13 -22.16
N PHE A 320 8.05 -2.41 -22.03
CA PHE A 320 6.99 -1.55 -22.56
C PHE A 320 7.02 -0.15 -21.96
N LEU A 321 7.07 -0.02 -20.62
CA LEU A 321 7.10 1.30 -19.96
C LEU A 321 8.33 2.11 -20.37
N LEU A 322 9.50 1.48 -20.38
CA LEU A 322 10.76 2.16 -20.74
C LEU A 322 10.75 2.58 -22.21
N ASN A 323 10.26 1.73 -23.12
CA ASN A 323 10.10 2.10 -24.52
C ASN A 323 9.06 3.21 -24.73
N TYR A 324 7.94 3.17 -23.99
CA TYR A 324 6.89 4.20 -24.04
C TYR A 324 7.39 5.60 -23.62
N LEU A 325 8.43 5.64 -22.78
CA LEU A 325 9.08 6.87 -22.32
C LEU A 325 10.34 7.24 -23.11
N ASP A 326 10.64 6.53 -24.21
CA ASP A 326 11.87 6.71 -24.99
C ASP A 326 13.17 6.44 -24.19
N LEU A 327 13.12 5.52 -23.20
CA LEU A 327 14.20 5.16 -22.28
C LEU A 327 14.75 3.74 -22.54
N LYS A 328 14.93 3.39 -23.81
CA LYS A 328 15.23 2.02 -24.29
C LYS A 328 16.57 1.44 -23.80
N GLN A 329 17.48 2.30 -23.34
CA GLN A 329 18.82 1.95 -22.88
C GLN A 329 18.84 1.33 -21.47
N LEU A 330 17.75 1.42 -20.72
CA LEU A 330 17.64 0.83 -19.38
C LEU A 330 16.86 -0.48 -19.40
N ARG A 331 17.15 -1.32 -18.40
CA ARG A 331 16.42 -2.55 -18.15
C ARG A 331 16.05 -2.66 -16.69
N PHE A 332 14.93 -3.34 -16.43
CA PHE A 332 14.56 -3.67 -15.07
C PHE A 332 15.55 -4.71 -14.50
N PRO A 333 16.13 -4.49 -13.32
CA PRO A 333 17.11 -5.41 -12.78
C PRO A 333 16.42 -6.71 -12.33
N THR A 334 16.69 -7.81 -13.03
CA THR A 334 16.24 -9.17 -12.70
C THR A 334 17.37 -9.96 -12.04
N SER A 335 17.98 -9.44 -10.98
CA SER A 335 19.21 -10.01 -10.40
C SER A 335 19.02 -11.25 -9.51
N ARG A 336 18.05 -12.13 -9.78
CA ARG A 336 17.97 -13.46 -9.16
C ARG A 336 17.52 -14.55 -10.14
N PRO A 337 18.11 -15.76 -10.08
CA PRO A 337 17.58 -16.96 -10.74
C PRO A 337 16.11 -17.27 -10.41
N LEU A 338 15.63 -16.80 -9.25
CA LEU A 338 14.22 -16.91 -8.81
C LEU A 338 13.20 -16.17 -9.70
N PHE A 339 13.65 -15.43 -10.72
CA PHE A 339 12.79 -14.75 -11.68
C PHE A 339 13.01 -15.23 -13.13
N HIS A 340 13.85 -16.26 -13.35
CA HIS A 340 14.25 -16.72 -14.68
C HIS A 340 13.49 -17.97 -15.17
N HIS A 341 12.55 -18.50 -14.38
CA HIS A 341 11.69 -19.60 -14.80
C HIS A 341 10.25 -19.13 -14.88
N GLY A 342 9.56 -19.48 -15.97
CA GLY A 342 8.20 -19.05 -16.27
C GLY A 342 7.30 -19.03 -15.03
N ILE A 343 6.77 -17.83 -14.77
CA ILE A 343 6.10 -17.40 -13.55
C ILE A 343 4.88 -18.25 -13.15
N ASP A 344 4.39 -19.14 -14.02
CA ASP A 344 3.20 -19.93 -13.72
C ASP A 344 3.46 -21.18 -12.84
N ARG A 345 4.64 -21.81 -12.89
CA ARG A 345 4.91 -23.03 -12.09
C ARG A 345 5.38 -22.72 -10.68
N GLU A 346 6.37 -21.85 -10.53
CA GLU A 346 6.95 -21.53 -9.22
C GLU A 346 5.96 -20.77 -8.34
N ASP A 347 5.16 -19.85 -8.90
CA ASP A 347 4.09 -19.20 -8.13
C ASP A 347 2.96 -20.19 -7.78
N LYS A 348 2.67 -21.20 -8.62
CA LYS A 348 1.69 -22.24 -8.31
C LYS A 348 2.15 -23.14 -7.16
N GLU A 349 3.39 -23.63 -7.20
CA GLU A 349 3.96 -24.45 -6.13
C GLU A 349 4.06 -23.66 -4.82
N LEU A 350 4.42 -22.39 -4.90
CA LEU A 350 4.47 -21.49 -3.75
C LEU A 350 3.06 -21.26 -3.16
N LEU A 351 2.05 -21.01 -4.01
CA LEU A 351 0.67 -20.86 -3.55
C LEU A 351 0.14 -22.17 -2.94
N GLU A 352 0.43 -23.32 -3.54
CA GLU A 352 0.05 -24.63 -3.01
C GLU A 352 0.69 -24.90 -1.64
N HIS A 353 1.98 -24.60 -1.50
CA HIS A 353 2.71 -24.78 -0.24
C HIS A 353 2.08 -24.00 0.92
N TYR A 354 1.67 -22.75 0.67
CA TYR A 354 1.12 -21.87 1.72
C TYR A 354 -0.40 -22.02 1.89
N PHE A 355 -1.16 -22.30 0.82
CA PHE A 355 -2.62 -22.29 0.87
C PHE A 355 -3.27 -23.66 0.69
N GLY A 356 -2.55 -24.68 0.20
CA GLY A 356 -3.11 -25.99 -0.16
C GLY A 356 -3.75 -26.74 1.02
N ASN A 357 -3.20 -26.59 2.23
CA ASN A 357 -3.74 -27.20 3.45
C ASN A 357 -4.75 -26.31 4.20
N MET A 358 -5.08 -25.12 3.67
CA MET A 358 -5.97 -24.19 4.35
C MET A 358 -7.44 -24.61 4.19
N SER A 359 -8.22 -24.51 5.27
CA SER A 359 -9.67 -24.75 5.15
C SER A 359 -10.32 -23.79 4.15
N THR A 360 -11.25 -24.30 3.33
CA THR A 360 -12.00 -23.51 2.36
C THR A 360 -12.65 -22.28 2.99
N ARG A 361 -13.10 -22.38 4.25
CA ARG A 361 -13.69 -21.26 4.99
C ARG A 361 -12.69 -20.13 5.23
N ASN A 362 -11.48 -20.44 5.70
CA ASN A 362 -10.45 -19.43 5.94
C ASN A 362 -9.98 -18.82 4.62
N LEU A 363 -9.85 -19.65 3.59
CA LEU A 363 -9.45 -19.19 2.26
C LEU A 363 -10.48 -18.25 1.63
N GLN A 364 -11.77 -18.57 1.77
CA GLN A 364 -12.86 -17.70 1.32
C GLN A 364 -12.89 -16.38 2.11
N ARG A 365 -12.67 -16.41 3.42
CA ARG A 365 -12.58 -15.20 4.26
C ARG A 365 -11.44 -14.30 3.79
N LEU A 366 -10.25 -14.88 3.61
CA LEU A 366 -9.08 -14.16 3.12
C LEU A 366 -9.34 -13.58 1.73
N TYR A 367 -9.91 -14.38 0.81
CA TYR A 367 -10.28 -13.89 -0.52
C TYR A 367 -11.25 -12.72 -0.45
N ASN A 368 -12.28 -12.79 0.39
CA ASN A 368 -13.27 -11.71 0.51
C ASN A 368 -12.62 -10.37 0.92
N ILE A 369 -11.55 -10.40 1.71
CA ILE A 369 -10.78 -9.20 2.09
C ILE A 369 -10.04 -8.62 0.87
N TYR A 370 -9.38 -9.47 0.07
CA TYR A 370 -8.59 -9.04 -1.10
C TYR A 370 -9.36 -9.06 -2.42
N LYS A 371 -10.66 -9.38 -2.42
CA LYS A 371 -11.49 -9.63 -3.61
C LYS A 371 -11.39 -8.50 -4.64
N LEU A 372 -11.38 -7.26 -4.17
CA LEU A 372 -11.28 -6.10 -5.05
C LEU A 372 -9.93 -6.00 -5.75
N ASP A 373 -8.83 -6.41 -5.13
CA ASP A 373 -7.53 -6.48 -5.81
C ASP A 373 -7.55 -7.52 -6.94
N PHE A 374 -8.21 -8.66 -6.72
CA PHE A 374 -8.38 -9.66 -7.78
C PHE A 374 -9.18 -9.08 -8.96
N GLU A 375 -10.32 -8.43 -8.67
CA GLU A 375 -11.22 -7.92 -9.69
C GLU A 375 -10.63 -6.71 -10.44
N LEU A 376 -10.06 -5.73 -9.74
CA LEU A 376 -9.53 -4.50 -10.32
C LEU A 376 -8.34 -4.76 -11.23
N PHE A 377 -7.48 -5.71 -10.85
CA PHE A 377 -6.26 -6.02 -11.60
C PHE A 377 -6.39 -7.29 -12.46
N GLY A 378 -7.58 -7.90 -12.53
CA GLY A 378 -7.86 -9.06 -13.38
C GLY A 378 -6.98 -10.27 -13.05
N TYR A 379 -6.86 -10.60 -11.77
CA TYR A 379 -6.24 -11.85 -11.33
C TYR A 379 -7.29 -12.96 -11.24
N LYS A 380 -6.89 -14.17 -11.64
CA LYS A 380 -7.70 -15.38 -11.48
C LYS A 380 -7.57 -15.86 -10.04
N THR A 381 -8.61 -16.52 -9.53
CA THR A 381 -8.63 -17.09 -8.18
C THR A 381 -8.01 -18.49 -8.14
N LYS A 382 -8.06 -19.22 -9.26
CA LYS A 382 -7.35 -20.49 -9.45
C LYS A 382 -5.83 -20.26 -9.47
N PRO A 383 -5.04 -21.20 -8.92
CA PRO A 383 -5.43 -22.53 -8.46
C PRO A 383 -6.00 -22.58 -7.03
N VAL A 384 -6.03 -21.45 -6.33
CA VAL A 384 -6.26 -21.42 -4.89
C VAL A 384 -7.75 -21.51 -4.50
N LEU A 385 -8.66 -21.00 -5.33
CA LEU A 385 -10.12 -21.14 -5.16
C LEU A 385 -10.80 -21.81 -6.35
#